data_AF-A0A8J1Y4H0-F1
#
_entry.id   AF-A0A8J1Y4H0-F1
#
_cell.length_a   1.000
_cell.length_b   1.000
_cell.length_c   1.000
_cell.angle_alpha   90.00
_cell.angle_beta   90.00
_cell.angle_gamma   90.00
#
_symmetry.space_group_name_H-M   'P 1'
#
loop_
_entity.id
_entity.type
_entity.pdbx_description
1 polymer ?
#
loop_
_entity_poly.entity_id
_entity_poly.type
_entity_poly.pdbx_seq_one_letter_code
_entity_poly.pdbx_strand_id
1 'polypeptide(L)'
;MTSIPILVFKGSHYELGYKIGTTFKNEIRKTLLELHKDNLQKCLDFYETKAGNVFCEGFLKAGYERFPHIMEELKGMAKATEIPLQMMLINNLEREILAKITPMDESPGCTDVFVNNGTTRAWGHNEDGWPEMKPYTFFVMANIDPYISTNGSSYPREKFAAHCYPGNLPGWDFGFNYHGFAYSMNILMPKEVGVNTVCEVVLMRGMLSCSSVSEARERILQEGYGISCGLSFQFSMVGEDHIYNIECAPNKPRSLISEIVIKAGGEHTPDGFFLHSHAWTTNNDSISV
;
A
#
# COMPACT_ATOMS: atom_id res chain seq x y z
N MET A 1 20.01 -0.94 18.92
CA MET A 1 18.70 -1.12 18.26
C MET A 1 18.04 0.25 18.28
N THR A 2 17.94 0.93 17.13
CA THR A 2 17.29 2.24 17.03
C THR A 2 15.79 2.02 16.98
N SER A 3 15.02 2.72 17.81
CA SER A 3 13.56 2.66 17.81
C SER A 3 13.00 3.35 16.55
N ILE A 4 11.96 2.77 15.94
CA ILE A 4 11.24 3.41 14.83
C ILE A 4 10.43 4.59 15.41
N PRO A 5 10.58 5.83 14.90
CA PRO A 5 9.80 6.98 15.36
C PRO A 5 8.29 6.78 15.18
N ILE A 6 7.49 7.33 16.09
CA ILE A 6 6.02 7.25 16.03
C ILE A 6 5.44 8.67 16.06
N LEU A 7 4.63 9.01 15.06
CA LEU A 7 3.80 10.21 15.05
C LEU A 7 2.37 9.86 15.46
N VAL A 8 1.90 10.43 16.58
CA VAL A 8 0.50 10.36 16.99
C VAL A 8 -0.23 11.63 16.56
N PHE A 9 -1.36 11.49 15.87
CA PHE A 9 -2.08 12.61 15.29
C PHE A 9 -3.61 12.50 15.39
N LYS A 10 -4.29 13.65 15.52
CA LYS A 10 -5.74 13.78 15.40
C LYS A 10 -6.08 15.03 14.59
N GLY A 11 -6.96 14.90 13.60
CA GLY A 11 -7.44 16.01 12.78
C GLY A 11 -7.96 15.54 11.43
N SER A 12 -7.90 16.40 10.41
CA SER A 12 -8.25 16.07 9.03
C SER A 12 -7.13 15.35 8.28
N HIS A 13 -7.45 14.79 7.10
CA HIS A 13 -6.45 14.21 6.20
C HIS A 13 -5.38 15.22 5.76
N TYR A 14 -5.78 16.45 5.39
CA TYR A 14 -4.82 17.49 5.03
C TYR A 14 -3.85 17.78 6.18
N GLU A 15 -4.37 17.92 7.40
CA GLU A 15 -3.55 18.21 8.57
C GLU A 15 -2.67 17.02 8.96
N LEU A 16 -3.11 15.77 8.75
CA LEU A 16 -2.25 14.60 8.91
C LEU A 16 -1.05 14.69 7.96
N GLY A 17 -1.31 14.90 6.67
CA GLY A 17 -0.25 15.08 5.67
C GLY A 17 0.71 16.21 6.02
N TYR A 18 0.17 17.36 6.42
CA TYR A 18 0.95 18.51 6.84
C TYR A 18 1.79 18.20 8.10
N LYS A 19 1.22 17.46 9.06
CA LYS A 19 1.91 17.06 10.28
C LYS A 19 3.04 16.06 10.00
N ILE A 20 2.81 15.07 9.13
CA ILE A 20 3.86 14.15 8.65
C ILE A 20 4.99 14.97 8.01
N GLY A 21 4.65 15.82 7.04
CA GLY A 21 5.63 16.62 6.30
C GLY A 21 6.38 17.64 7.16
N THR A 22 5.79 18.12 8.27
CA THR A 22 6.46 19.01 9.23
C THR A 22 7.38 18.23 10.17
N THR A 23 6.91 17.06 10.64
CA THR A 23 7.62 16.26 11.64
C THR A 23 8.84 15.56 11.04
N PHE A 24 8.70 15.03 9.82
CA PHE A 24 9.72 14.25 9.12
C PHE A 24 10.26 14.98 7.90
N LYS A 25 10.27 16.33 7.94
CA LYS A 25 10.64 17.18 6.79
C LYS A 25 12.01 16.82 6.23
N ASN A 26 12.98 16.62 7.11
CA ASN A 26 14.36 16.38 6.72
C ASN A 26 14.52 14.99 6.11
N GLU A 27 13.89 13.99 6.71
CA GLU A 27 13.87 12.59 6.26
C GLU A 27 13.22 12.49 4.87
N ILE A 28 12.04 13.09 4.69
CA ILE A 28 11.34 13.09 3.41
C ILE A 28 12.17 13.78 2.33
N ARG A 29 12.71 14.97 2.62
CA ARG A 29 13.53 15.71 1.64
C ARG A 29 14.81 14.97 1.31
N LYS A 30 15.48 14.38 2.31
CA LYS A 30 16.70 13.60 2.11
C LYS A 30 16.43 12.37 1.24
N THR A 31 15.36 11.63 1.54
CA THR A 31 14.99 10.47 0.73
C THR A 31 14.70 10.90 -0.71
N LEU A 32 13.78 11.84 -0.94
CA LEU A 32 13.36 12.20 -2.30
C LEU A 32 14.43 12.93 -3.12
N LEU A 33 15.21 13.82 -2.49
CA LEU A 33 16.12 14.73 -3.21
C LEU A 33 17.58 14.28 -3.22
N GLU A 34 17.95 13.31 -2.39
CA GLU A 34 19.33 12.81 -2.30
C GLU A 34 19.40 11.30 -2.54
N LEU A 35 18.67 10.49 -1.76
CA LEU A 35 18.81 9.03 -1.78
C LEU A 35 18.13 8.37 -2.99
N HIS A 36 16.88 8.77 -3.27
CA HIS A 36 16.03 8.25 -4.34
C HIS A 36 15.96 9.19 -5.55
N LYS A 37 16.85 10.19 -5.60
CA LYS A 37 16.83 11.23 -6.63
C LYS A 37 16.79 10.66 -8.05
N ASP A 38 17.55 9.60 -8.31
CA ASP A 38 17.65 9.01 -9.65
C ASP A 38 16.34 8.32 -10.07
N ASN A 39 15.66 7.61 -9.17
CA ASN A 39 14.35 7.01 -9.44
C ASN A 39 13.29 8.09 -9.63
N LEU A 40 13.26 9.08 -8.74
CA LEU A 40 12.34 10.20 -8.85
C LEU A 40 12.55 10.98 -10.16
N GLN A 41 13.81 11.21 -10.55
CA GLN A 41 14.13 11.90 -11.81
C GLN A 41 13.67 11.08 -13.02
N LYS A 42 13.90 9.76 -13.06
CA LYS A 42 13.35 8.90 -14.14
C LYS A 42 11.83 9.00 -14.23
N CYS A 43 11.15 9.05 -13.09
CA CYS A 43 9.69 9.17 -13.06
C CYS A 43 9.23 10.55 -13.56
N LEU A 44 9.93 11.62 -13.19
CA LEU A 44 9.67 12.97 -13.67
C LEU A 44 9.94 13.10 -15.18
N ASP A 45 11.05 12.56 -15.67
CA ASP A 45 11.40 12.56 -17.10
C ASP A 45 10.34 11.83 -17.92
N PHE A 46 9.86 10.68 -17.42
CA PHE A 46 8.75 9.97 -18.06
C PHE A 46 7.47 10.81 -18.05
N TYR A 47 7.12 11.41 -16.91
CA TYR A 47 5.95 12.28 -16.78
C TYR A 47 5.97 13.47 -17.74
N GLU A 48 7.14 14.05 -18.04
CA GLU A 48 7.27 15.15 -19.00
C GLU A 48 6.99 14.73 -20.46
N THR A 49 7.05 13.44 -20.78
CA THR A 49 6.62 12.95 -22.09
C THR A 49 5.10 12.97 -22.22
N LYS A 50 4.59 13.15 -23.45
CA LYS A 50 3.15 13.07 -23.72
C LYS A 50 2.53 11.74 -23.27
N ALA A 51 3.24 10.63 -23.46
CA ALA A 51 2.75 9.30 -23.07
C ALA A 51 2.74 9.13 -21.54
N GLY A 52 3.80 9.56 -20.85
CA GLY A 52 3.90 9.46 -19.40
C GLY A 52 2.97 10.42 -18.66
N ASN A 53 2.74 11.62 -19.18
CA ASN A 53 1.72 12.52 -18.65
C ASN A 53 0.32 11.86 -18.69
N VAL A 54 -0.10 11.35 -19.85
CA VAL A 54 -1.39 10.65 -19.99
C VAL A 54 -1.48 9.43 -19.07
N PHE A 55 -0.38 8.66 -18.96
CA PHE A 55 -0.29 7.52 -18.05
C PHE A 55 -0.52 7.94 -16.60
N CYS A 56 0.20 8.95 -16.11
CA CYS A 56 0.11 9.42 -14.72
C CYS A 56 -1.25 10.08 -14.42
N GLU A 57 -1.78 10.88 -15.36
CA GLU A 57 -3.09 11.54 -15.20
C GLU A 57 -4.23 10.54 -14.98
N GLY A 58 -4.15 9.35 -15.60
CA GLY A 58 -5.10 8.27 -15.36
C GLY A 58 -5.18 7.86 -13.89
N PHE A 59 -4.03 7.72 -13.22
CA PHE A 59 -3.97 7.36 -11.80
C PHE A 59 -4.41 8.50 -10.89
N LEU A 60 -3.95 9.72 -11.18
CA LEU A 60 -4.33 10.90 -10.41
C LEU A 60 -5.84 11.13 -10.47
N LYS A 61 -6.45 11.02 -11.65
CA LYS A 61 -7.90 11.12 -11.82
C LYS A 61 -8.63 10.07 -10.98
N ALA A 62 -8.23 8.80 -11.08
CA ALA A 62 -8.84 7.72 -10.32
C ALA A 62 -8.70 7.94 -8.79
N GLY A 63 -7.53 8.40 -8.33
CA GLY A 63 -7.28 8.75 -6.94
C GLY A 63 -8.17 9.89 -6.44
N TYR A 64 -8.28 10.99 -7.19
CA TYR A 64 -9.17 12.10 -6.83
C TYR A 64 -10.66 11.74 -6.89
N GLU A 65 -11.07 10.84 -7.78
CA GLU A 65 -12.45 10.39 -7.88
C GLU A 65 -12.85 9.44 -6.74
N ARG A 66 -11.99 8.46 -6.42
CA ARG A 66 -12.31 7.37 -5.47
C ARG A 66 -11.87 7.67 -4.04
N PHE A 67 -10.71 8.32 -3.89
CA PHE A 67 -10.08 8.58 -2.60
C PHE A 67 -9.69 10.06 -2.42
N PRO A 68 -10.60 11.03 -2.67
CA PRO A 68 -10.29 12.46 -2.56
C PRO A 68 -9.75 12.85 -1.18
N HIS A 69 -10.23 12.22 -0.13
CA HIS A 69 -9.78 12.43 1.25
C HIS A 69 -8.31 12.05 1.46
N ILE A 70 -7.86 10.92 0.93
CA ILE A 70 -6.45 10.49 0.99
C ILE A 70 -5.56 11.42 0.17
N MET A 71 -6.04 11.92 -0.97
CA MET A 71 -5.28 12.86 -1.79
C MET A 71 -4.98 14.19 -1.07
N GLU A 72 -5.79 14.58 -0.07
CA GLU A 72 -5.49 15.74 0.77
C GLU A 72 -4.24 15.53 1.64
N GLU A 73 -3.92 14.30 2.05
CA GLU A 73 -2.69 13.99 2.81
C GLU A 73 -1.45 14.34 1.98
N LEU A 74 -1.44 14.02 0.68
CA LEU A 74 -0.33 14.38 -0.22
C LEU A 74 -0.20 15.90 -0.39
N LYS A 75 -1.30 16.64 -0.44
CA LYS A 75 -1.30 18.12 -0.48
C LYS A 75 -0.70 18.72 0.77
N GLY A 76 -1.11 18.23 1.94
CA GLY A 76 -0.55 18.65 3.22
C GLY A 76 0.95 18.36 3.31
N MET A 77 1.36 17.15 2.93
CA MET A 77 2.75 16.72 2.98
C MET A 77 3.65 17.54 2.04
N ALA A 78 3.21 17.76 0.80
CA ALA A 78 3.92 18.62 -0.17
C ALA A 78 4.08 20.04 0.37
N LYS A 79 3.02 20.63 0.95
CA LYS A 79 3.07 21.98 1.51
C LYS A 79 4.06 22.10 2.66
N ALA A 80 4.09 21.14 3.59
CA ALA A 80 4.97 21.20 4.75
C ALA A 80 6.45 20.94 4.40
N THR A 81 6.69 20.03 3.46
CA THR A 81 8.05 19.68 3.01
C THR A 81 8.65 20.68 2.04
N GLU A 82 7.85 21.60 1.51
CA GLU A 82 8.21 22.52 0.42
C GLU A 82 8.69 21.78 -0.83
N ILE A 83 8.10 20.60 -1.07
CA ILE A 83 8.27 19.84 -2.31
C ILE A 83 7.09 20.19 -3.23
N PRO A 84 7.31 20.45 -4.53
CA PRO A 84 6.21 20.69 -5.46
C PRO A 84 5.17 19.57 -5.40
N LEU A 85 3.88 19.91 -5.34
CA LEU A 85 2.81 18.91 -5.24
C LEU A 85 2.90 17.85 -6.34
N GLN A 86 3.20 18.27 -7.57
CA GLN A 86 3.40 17.35 -8.69
C GLN A 86 4.50 16.33 -8.40
N MET A 87 5.65 16.76 -7.87
CA MET A 87 6.74 15.86 -7.51
C MET A 87 6.33 14.89 -6.39
N MET A 88 5.58 15.35 -5.39
CA MET A 88 5.03 14.49 -4.33
C MET A 88 4.03 13.45 -4.87
N LEU A 89 3.18 13.86 -5.81
CA LEU A 89 2.24 12.96 -6.49
C LEU A 89 2.99 11.91 -7.32
N ILE A 90 3.99 12.33 -8.11
CA ILE A 90 4.81 11.41 -8.92
C ILE A 90 5.61 10.44 -8.05
N ASN A 91 6.12 10.87 -6.89
CA ASN A 91 6.75 9.97 -5.93
C ASN A 91 5.80 8.84 -5.47
N ASN A 92 4.51 9.15 -5.30
CA ASN A 92 3.48 8.16 -4.93
C ASN A 92 2.94 7.35 -6.13
N LEU A 93 3.48 7.57 -7.33
CA LEU A 93 3.28 6.77 -8.54
C LEU A 93 4.57 6.06 -9.00
N GLU A 94 5.66 6.14 -8.21
CA GLU A 94 6.98 5.62 -8.59
C GLU A 94 6.87 4.15 -9.01
N ARG A 95 6.10 3.36 -8.26
CA ARG A 95 5.91 1.93 -8.53
C ARG A 95 5.33 1.66 -9.92
N GLU A 96 4.22 2.31 -10.26
CA GLU A 96 3.57 2.16 -11.57
C GLU A 96 4.45 2.65 -12.71
N ILE A 97 5.15 3.77 -12.50
CA ILE A 97 6.00 4.37 -13.53
C ILE A 97 7.22 3.48 -13.78
N LEU A 98 7.92 3.06 -12.74
CA LEU A 98 9.10 2.20 -12.87
C LEU A 98 8.74 0.84 -13.49
N ALA A 99 7.60 0.26 -13.10
CA ALA A 99 7.08 -0.96 -13.72
C ALA A 99 6.73 -0.77 -15.21
N LYS A 100 6.41 0.46 -15.64
CA LYS A 100 6.11 0.77 -17.03
C LYS A 100 7.37 0.98 -17.88
N ILE A 101 8.41 1.61 -17.34
CA ILE A 101 9.57 2.07 -18.11
C ILE A 101 10.82 1.20 -17.93
N THR A 102 10.88 0.38 -16.89
CA THR A 102 12.03 -0.47 -16.58
C THR A 102 11.62 -1.93 -16.75
N PRO A 103 12.40 -2.76 -17.46
CA PRO A 103 12.24 -4.21 -17.37
C PRO A 103 12.43 -4.62 -15.91
N MET A 104 11.40 -5.21 -15.29
CA MET A 104 11.50 -5.66 -13.91
C MET A 104 12.30 -6.96 -13.86
N ASP A 105 13.45 -6.91 -13.20
CA ASP A 105 14.17 -8.11 -12.77
C ASP A 105 13.53 -8.65 -11.49
N GLU A 106 13.55 -9.98 -11.34
CA GLU A 106 13.13 -10.66 -10.10
C GLU A 106 14.09 -10.28 -8.96
N SER A 107 13.71 -9.29 -8.15
CA SER A 107 14.38 -9.00 -6.88
C SER A 107 13.74 -9.82 -5.76
N PRO A 108 14.53 -10.39 -4.83
CA PRO A 108 14.01 -10.83 -3.55
C PRO A 108 13.26 -9.67 -2.88
N GLY A 109 12.17 -9.99 -2.19
CA GLY A 109 11.42 -9.02 -1.41
C GLY A 109 10.77 -9.67 -0.19
N CYS A 110 9.89 -8.89 0.45
CA CYS A 110 9.13 -9.22 1.65
C CYS A 110 8.59 -10.67 1.72
N THR A 111 8.52 -11.21 2.93
CA THR A 111 8.04 -12.56 3.22
C THR A 111 7.05 -12.52 4.38
N ASP A 112 6.01 -13.33 4.27
CA ASP A 112 5.00 -13.50 5.30
C ASP A 112 4.97 -14.94 5.81
N VAL A 113 4.99 -15.05 7.15
CA VAL A 113 4.91 -16.33 7.86
C VAL A 113 3.66 -16.33 8.71
N PHE A 114 2.84 -17.37 8.55
CA PHE A 114 1.55 -17.48 9.21
C PHE A 114 1.50 -18.71 10.09
N VAL A 115 0.85 -18.56 11.24
CA VAL A 115 0.56 -19.63 12.18
C VAL A 115 -0.93 -19.57 12.48
N ASN A 116 -1.66 -20.64 12.17
CA ASN A 116 -3.05 -20.82 12.60
C ASN A 116 -3.28 -22.27 13.02
N ASN A 117 -3.12 -22.57 14.31
CA ASN A 117 -3.20 -23.93 14.86
C ASN A 117 -4.35 -24.12 15.87
N GLY A 118 -5.36 -23.23 15.84
CA GLY A 118 -6.53 -23.27 16.72
C GLY A 118 -6.28 -22.70 18.13
N THR A 119 -5.03 -22.62 18.58
CA THR A 119 -4.66 -21.96 19.85
C THR A 119 -3.89 -20.66 19.64
N THR A 120 -3.11 -20.60 18.56
CA THR A 120 -2.34 -19.44 18.13
C THR A 120 -2.81 -19.05 16.73
N ARG A 121 -3.09 -17.75 16.58
CA ARG A 121 -3.29 -17.10 15.29
C ARG A 121 -2.34 -15.92 15.22
N ALA A 122 -1.27 -16.08 14.47
CA ALA A 122 -0.20 -15.12 14.38
C ALA A 122 0.30 -15.02 12.95
N TRP A 123 0.88 -13.87 12.68
CA TRP A 123 1.39 -13.54 11.37
C TRP A 123 2.54 -12.55 11.53
N GLY A 124 3.64 -12.83 10.84
CA GLY A 124 4.81 -11.98 10.79
C GLY A 124 5.13 -11.64 9.34
N HIS A 125 5.54 -10.38 9.14
CA HIS A 125 5.97 -9.82 7.88
C HIS A 125 7.38 -9.22 8.06
N ASN A 126 8.32 -9.54 7.17
CA ASN A 126 9.52 -8.71 7.02
C ASN A 126 9.33 -7.77 5.84
N GLU A 127 9.61 -6.49 6.08
CA GLU A 127 9.60 -5.48 5.03
C GLU A 127 11.02 -5.35 4.45
N ASP A 128 11.15 -5.72 3.18
CA ASP A 128 12.39 -5.60 2.40
C ASP A 128 12.23 -4.45 1.41
N GLY A 129 12.79 -3.30 1.77
CA GLY A 129 12.90 -2.13 0.90
C GLY A 129 14.36 -1.77 0.60
N TRP A 130 14.56 -0.59 0.03
CA TRP A 130 15.89 -0.04 -0.19
C TRP A 130 16.65 0.14 1.14
N PRO A 131 17.84 -0.47 1.32
CA PRO A 131 18.59 -0.43 2.58
C PRO A 131 18.85 0.99 3.12
N GLU A 132 19.05 1.95 2.22
CA GLU A 132 19.26 3.36 2.51
C GLU A 132 18.03 4.05 3.12
N MET A 133 16.81 3.53 2.92
CA MET A 133 15.58 4.09 3.50
C MET A 133 15.29 3.60 4.91
N LYS A 134 15.83 2.45 5.31
CA LYS A 134 15.63 1.83 6.62
C LYS A 134 15.75 2.79 7.83
N PRO A 135 16.74 3.70 7.92
CA PRO A 135 16.85 4.59 9.08
C PRO A 135 15.85 5.75 9.09
N TYR A 136 15.08 5.93 8.01
CA TYR A 136 14.18 7.07 7.83
C TYR A 136 12.70 6.71 7.91
N THR A 137 12.35 5.41 7.97
CA THR A 137 10.96 5.00 8.10
C THR A 137 10.39 5.37 9.48
N PHE A 138 9.07 5.51 9.55
CA PHE A 138 8.36 5.89 10.76
C PHE A 138 6.97 5.25 10.81
N PHE A 139 6.35 5.26 11.98
CA PHE A 139 4.94 4.91 12.15
C PHE A 139 4.07 6.14 12.31
N VAL A 140 2.87 6.07 11.77
CA VAL A 140 1.79 7.02 12.02
C VAL A 140 0.68 6.32 12.78
N MET A 141 0.22 6.92 13.87
CA MET A 141 -1.00 6.55 14.58
C MET A 141 -1.98 7.72 14.51
N ALA A 142 -3.02 7.59 13.70
CA ALA A 142 -3.91 8.70 13.37
C ALA A 142 -5.34 8.45 13.84
N ASN A 143 -6.02 9.52 14.26
CA ASN A 143 -7.46 9.59 14.48
C ASN A 143 -8.03 10.70 13.58
N ILE A 144 -8.58 10.30 12.44
CA ILE A 144 -9.00 11.21 11.39
C ILE A 144 -10.48 11.53 11.51
N ASP A 145 -10.81 12.81 11.51
CA ASP A 145 -12.19 13.28 11.55
C ASP A 145 -12.93 12.93 10.24
N PRO A 146 -14.27 12.75 10.28
CA PRO A 146 -15.06 12.49 9.07
C PRO A 146 -14.81 13.53 7.98
N TYR A 147 -14.81 13.08 6.72
CA TYR A 147 -14.57 13.92 5.56
C TYR A 147 -15.79 13.92 4.64
N ILE A 148 -16.12 15.09 4.08
CA ILE A 148 -17.16 15.24 3.06
C ILE A 148 -16.48 15.82 1.82
N SER A 149 -16.49 15.06 0.73
CA SER A 149 -15.94 15.51 -0.54
C SER A 149 -16.81 16.57 -1.19
N THR A 150 -16.25 17.29 -2.16
CA THR A 150 -16.95 18.31 -2.94
C THR A 150 -18.15 17.76 -3.73
N ASN A 151 -18.16 16.47 -4.05
CA ASN A 151 -19.28 15.79 -4.71
C ASN A 151 -20.31 15.18 -3.72
N GLY A 152 -20.16 15.42 -2.42
CA GLY A 152 -21.11 15.00 -1.38
C GLY A 152 -20.87 13.60 -0.80
N SER A 153 -19.87 12.85 -1.26
CA SER A 153 -19.48 11.57 -0.64
C SER A 153 -18.96 11.81 0.77
N SER A 154 -19.49 11.03 1.72
CA SER A 154 -19.07 11.08 3.13
C SER A 154 -18.16 9.90 3.43
N TYR A 155 -17.07 10.19 4.14
CA TYR A 155 -16.11 9.22 4.63
C TYR A 155 -16.12 9.27 6.16
N PRO A 156 -16.26 8.11 6.84
CA PRO A 156 -16.42 8.07 8.29
C PRO A 156 -15.13 8.43 9.01
N ARG A 157 -15.20 8.54 10.35
CA ARG A 157 -14.02 8.68 11.20
C ARG A 157 -13.10 7.46 11.03
N GLU A 158 -11.82 7.70 10.83
CA GLU A 158 -10.79 6.64 10.76
C GLU A 158 -9.92 6.66 12.01
N LYS A 159 -9.48 5.48 12.46
CA LYS A 159 -8.40 5.37 13.45
C LYS A 159 -7.51 4.23 13.05
N PHE A 160 -6.25 4.52 12.76
CA PHE A 160 -5.32 3.53 12.23
C PHE A 160 -3.89 3.75 12.75
N ALA A 161 -3.08 2.71 12.62
CA ALA A 161 -1.65 2.76 12.77
C ALA A 161 -1.00 2.09 11.56
N ALA A 162 0.04 2.70 11.00
CA ALA A 162 0.67 2.19 9.78
C ALA A 162 2.14 2.57 9.70
N HIS A 163 2.93 1.69 9.08
CA HIS A 163 4.29 2.01 8.70
C HIS A 163 4.31 2.96 7.50
N CYS A 164 5.37 3.77 7.40
CA CYS A 164 5.49 4.83 6.42
C CYS A 164 6.91 4.90 5.86
N TYR A 165 7.00 4.83 4.53
CA TYR A 165 8.17 5.30 3.80
C TYR A 165 8.18 6.83 3.72
N PRO A 166 9.35 7.50 3.83
CA PRO A 166 9.43 8.95 3.72
C PRO A 166 8.94 9.45 2.36
N GLY A 167 7.86 10.23 2.35
CA GLY A 167 7.28 10.81 1.13
C GLY A 167 6.15 9.97 0.51
N ASN A 168 5.88 8.78 1.05
CA ASN A 168 4.72 7.97 0.67
C ASN A 168 3.57 8.16 1.67
N LEU A 169 2.35 7.83 1.23
CA LEU A 169 1.21 7.74 2.14
C LEU A 169 1.42 6.63 3.19
N PRO A 170 0.83 6.78 4.39
CA PRO A 170 0.88 5.73 5.41
C PRO A 170 0.26 4.40 4.94
N GLY A 171 0.92 3.29 5.28
CA GLY A 171 0.40 1.94 5.07
C GLY A 171 0.53 1.44 3.64
N TRP A 172 1.60 1.78 2.94
CA TRP A 172 1.87 1.11 1.66
C TRP A 172 2.12 -0.38 1.88
N ASP A 173 2.99 -0.72 2.84
CA ASP A 173 3.39 -2.07 3.17
C ASP A 173 2.46 -2.72 4.19
N PHE A 174 2.29 -2.13 5.38
CA PHE A 174 1.47 -2.75 6.42
C PHE A 174 0.85 -1.76 7.42
N GLY A 175 -0.22 -2.20 8.06
CA GLY A 175 -0.87 -1.46 9.12
C GLY A 175 -2.14 -2.11 9.65
N PHE A 176 -2.76 -1.44 10.61
CA PHE A 176 -3.96 -1.92 11.28
C PHE A 176 -4.86 -0.77 11.72
N ASN A 177 -6.12 -1.07 12.03
CA ASN A 177 -7.10 -0.06 12.42
C ASN A 177 -7.93 -0.46 13.65
N TYR A 178 -8.75 0.48 14.12
CA TYR A 178 -9.55 0.28 15.33
C TYR A 178 -10.73 -0.69 15.15
N HIS A 179 -11.08 -1.07 13.93
CA HIS A 179 -12.04 -2.14 13.66
C HIS A 179 -11.44 -3.53 13.91
N GLY A 180 -10.16 -3.60 14.28
CA GLY A 180 -9.42 -4.85 14.45
C GLY A 180 -8.88 -5.40 13.13
N PHE A 181 -9.01 -4.67 12.03
CA PHE A 181 -8.43 -5.06 10.74
C PHE A 181 -6.91 -4.83 10.76
N ALA A 182 -6.16 -5.81 10.27
CA ALA A 182 -4.72 -5.72 10.07
C ALA A 182 -4.34 -6.33 8.73
N TYR A 183 -3.36 -5.74 8.06
CA TYR A 183 -2.80 -6.23 6.80
C TYR A 183 -1.31 -5.91 6.69
N SER A 184 -0.70 -6.57 5.72
CA SER A 184 0.59 -6.34 5.09
C SER A 184 0.38 -6.69 3.62
N MET A 185 1.36 -6.37 2.80
CA MET A 185 1.35 -6.77 1.41
C MET A 185 2.76 -7.09 0.93
N ASN A 186 2.84 -8.00 -0.04
CA ASN A 186 4.06 -8.24 -0.80
C ASN A 186 3.85 -7.78 -2.22
N ILE A 187 4.84 -7.08 -2.75
CA ILE A 187 4.85 -6.64 -4.14
C ILE A 187 4.81 -7.87 -5.07
N LEU A 188 3.96 -7.87 -6.10
CA LEU A 188 4.07 -8.84 -7.20
C LEU A 188 4.35 -8.12 -8.52
N MET A 189 4.91 -8.86 -9.45
CA MET A 189 5.48 -8.31 -10.68
C MET A 189 4.75 -8.85 -11.92
N PRO A 190 3.49 -8.45 -12.16
CA PRO A 190 2.79 -8.83 -13.37
C PRO A 190 3.46 -8.19 -14.58
N LYS A 191 3.30 -8.81 -15.75
CA LYS A 191 3.87 -8.31 -17.02
C LYS A 191 3.32 -6.95 -17.44
N GLU A 192 2.09 -6.63 -17.03
CA GLU A 192 1.38 -5.43 -17.45
C GLU A 192 0.94 -4.62 -16.22
N VAL A 193 1.04 -3.30 -16.35
CA VAL A 193 0.53 -2.34 -15.37
C VAL A 193 -0.90 -1.95 -15.75
N GLY A 194 -1.82 -2.03 -14.80
CA GLY A 194 -3.19 -1.54 -14.94
C GLY A 194 -3.21 -0.01 -15.06
N VAL A 195 -3.82 0.51 -16.13
CA VAL A 195 -3.90 1.96 -16.38
C VAL A 195 -5.30 2.52 -16.11
N ASN A 196 -5.36 3.81 -15.75
CA ASN A 196 -6.57 4.54 -15.38
C ASN A 196 -7.27 3.94 -14.14
N THR A 197 -6.49 3.51 -13.15
CA THR A 197 -6.98 2.97 -11.88
C THR A 197 -6.31 3.68 -10.71
N VAL A 198 -6.72 3.41 -9.48
CA VAL A 198 -6.09 3.94 -8.27
C VAL A 198 -4.69 3.33 -8.15
N CYS A 199 -3.67 4.15 -7.87
CA CYS A 199 -2.32 3.63 -7.65
C CYS A 199 -2.24 2.82 -6.34
N GLU A 200 -1.26 1.93 -6.28
CA GLU A 200 -1.08 0.95 -5.21
C GLU A 200 -1.00 1.64 -3.85
N VAL A 201 -0.17 2.68 -3.74
CA VAL A 201 0.04 3.42 -2.48
C VAL A 201 -1.26 4.05 -1.94
N VAL A 202 -2.09 4.63 -2.82
CA VAL A 202 -3.38 5.22 -2.43
C VAL A 202 -4.39 4.13 -2.06
N LEU A 203 -4.41 3.02 -2.81
CA LEU A 203 -5.27 1.88 -2.53
C LEU A 203 -4.95 1.26 -1.16
N MET A 204 -3.67 1.04 -0.87
CA MET A 204 -3.22 0.46 0.39
C MET A 204 -3.49 1.39 1.58
N ARG A 205 -3.24 2.70 1.45
CA ARG A 205 -3.68 3.67 2.46
C ARG A 205 -5.19 3.60 2.70
N GLY A 206 -5.97 3.36 1.64
CA GLY A 206 -7.40 3.11 1.73
C GLY A 206 -7.74 1.88 2.56
N MET A 207 -6.97 0.79 2.48
CA MET A 207 -7.26 -0.45 3.25
C MET A 207 -7.33 -0.22 4.76
N LEU A 208 -6.64 0.79 5.29
CA LEU A 208 -6.69 1.16 6.71
C LEU A 208 -8.07 1.65 7.19
N SER A 209 -9.02 1.91 6.29
CA SER A 209 -10.40 2.26 6.64
C SER A 209 -11.36 1.06 6.61
N CYS A 210 -10.88 -0.15 6.24
CA CYS A 210 -11.72 -1.35 6.15
C CYS A 210 -12.29 -1.76 7.51
N SER A 211 -13.59 -2.04 7.52
CA SER A 211 -14.34 -2.43 8.71
C SER A 211 -14.86 -3.87 8.67
N SER A 212 -14.61 -4.59 7.58
CA SER A 212 -15.00 -5.99 7.40
C SER A 212 -14.11 -6.70 6.38
N VAL A 213 -14.08 -8.03 6.44
CA VAL A 213 -13.45 -8.89 5.43
C VAL A 213 -14.05 -8.64 4.04
N SER A 214 -15.37 -8.49 3.95
CA SER A 214 -16.07 -8.22 2.70
C SER A 214 -15.64 -6.90 2.07
N GLU A 215 -15.49 -5.85 2.88
CA GLU A 215 -15.01 -4.54 2.42
C GLU A 215 -13.56 -4.62 1.91
N ALA A 216 -12.69 -5.35 2.60
CA ALA A 216 -11.32 -5.57 2.14
C ALA A 216 -11.27 -6.29 0.78
N ARG A 217 -12.11 -7.31 0.58
CA ARG A 217 -12.26 -8.00 -0.72
C ARG A 217 -12.80 -7.08 -1.81
N GLU A 218 -13.81 -6.28 -1.51
CA GLU A 218 -14.37 -5.30 -2.46
C GLU A 218 -13.31 -4.28 -2.89
N ARG A 219 -12.54 -3.75 -1.92
CA ARG A 219 -11.48 -2.80 -2.20
C ARG A 219 -10.35 -3.42 -3.01
N ILE A 220 -9.97 -4.67 -2.82
CA ILE A 220 -8.89 -5.27 -3.64
C ILE A 220 -9.36 -5.66 -5.05
N LEU A 221 -10.63 -6.04 -5.20
CA LEU A 221 -11.23 -6.32 -6.50
C LEU A 221 -11.28 -5.08 -7.41
N GLN A 222 -11.44 -3.88 -6.83
CA GLN A 222 -11.54 -2.61 -7.55
C GLN A 222 -12.49 -2.70 -8.76
N GLU A 223 -13.75 -3.13 -8.53
CA GLU A 223 -14.73 -3.30 -9.60
C GLU A 223 -14.85 -2.04 -10.48
N GLY A 224 -14.92 -2.25 -11.79
CA GLY A 224 -14.85 -1.24 -12.84
C GLY A 224 -13.45 -1.00 -13.44
N TYR A 225 -12.35 -1.28 -12.72
CA TYR A 225 -11.00 -0.89 -13.14
C TYR A 225 -9.90 -1.94 -12.88
N GLY A 226 -9.99 -2.71 -11.78
CA GLY A 226 -8.88 -3.54 -11.25
C GLY A 226 -7.75 -2.72 -10.62
N ILE A 227 -6.76 -3.37 -10.02
CA ILE A 227 -5.56 -2.71 -9.42
C ILE A 227 -4.52 -2.27 -10.47
N SER A 228 -3.60 -1.39 -10.07
CA SER A 228 -2.51 -0.86 -10.91
C SER A 228 -1.34 -1.82 -11.07
N CYS A 229 -0.84 -2.36 -9.96
CA CYS A 229 0.27 -3.30 -9.90
C CYS A 229 -0.18 -4.58 -9.20
N GLY A 230 0.54 -5.68 -9.44
CA GLY A 230 0.25 -6.92 -8.74
C GLY A 230 0.76 -6.87 -7.32
N LEU A 231 0.06 -7.55 -6.42
CA LEU A 231 0.46 -7.70 -5.02
C LEU A 231 -0.13 -8.96 -4.41
N SER A 232 0.49 -9.46 -3.35
CA SER A 232 -0.08 -10.45 -2.45
C SER A 232 -0.57 -9.71 -1.23
N PHE A 233 -1.88 -9.73 -0.98
CA PHE A 233 -2.55 -9.01 0.09
C PHE A 233 -2.94 -9.95 1.21
N GLN A 234 -2.26 -9.81 2.32
CA GLN A 234 -2.55 -10.59 3.51
C GLN A 234 -3.40 -9.76 4.45
N PHE A 235 -4.43 -10.33 5.05
CA PHE A 235 -5.19 -9.62 6.07
C PHE A 235 -5.98 -10.54 6.99
N SER A 236 -6.36 -10.00 8.14
CA SER A 236 -7.32 -10.62 9.06
C SER A 236 -7.99 -9.53 9.90
N MET A 237 -8.96 -9.94 10.72
CA MET A 237 -9.59 -9.08 11.71
C MET A 237 -9.59 -9.73 13.08
N VAL A 238 -9.52 -8.91 14.13
CA VAL A 238 -9.69 -9.40 15.51
C VAL A 238 -11.06 -10.08 15.64
N GLY A 239 -11.05 -11.35 16.04
CA GLY A 239 -12.24 -12.18 16.15
C GLY A 239 -12.51 -13.06 14.92
N GLU A 240 -11.86 -12.83 13.78
CA GLU A 240 -11.97 -13.72 12.61
C GLU A 240 -11.14 -14.98 12.79
N ASP A 241 -11.70 -16.13 12.43
CA ASP A 241 -11.01 -17.42 12.60
C ASP A 241 -9.92 -17.75 11.58
N HIS A 242 -9.75 -16.84 10.62
CA HIS A 242 -8.98 -17.04 9.40
C HIS A 242 -7.97 -15.92 9.18
N ILE A 243 -6.88 -16.27 8.50
CA ILE A 243 -6.02 -15.29 7.84
C ILE A 243 -6.22 -15.47 6.34
N TYR A 244 -6.36 -14.38 5.62
CA TYR A 244 -6.57 -14.37 4.18
C TYR A 244 -5.29 -13.96 3.48
N ASN A 245 -4.96 -14.63 2.38
CA ASN A 245 -3.90 -14.23 1.46
C ASN A 245 -4.49 -14.16 0.05
N ILE A 246 -4.53 -12.98 -0.54
CA ILE A 246 -5.06 -12.75 -1.89
C ILE A 246 -3.93 -12.29 -2.80
N GLU A 247 -3.48 -13.15 -3.70
CA GLU A 247 -2.66 -12.70 -4.83
C GLU A 247 -3.57 -12.03 -5.84
N CYS A 248 -3.23 -10.81 -6.24
CA CYS A 248 -4.02 -10.04 -7.18
C CYS A 248 -3.15 -9.45 -8.29
N ALA A 249 -3.76 -9.35 -9.48
CA ALA A 249 -3.12 -8.81 -10.67
C ALA A 249 -4.06 -7.84 -11.42
N PRO A 250 -3.50 -6.87 -12.16
CA PRO A 250 -4.27 -5.95 -12.97
C PRO A 250 -5.14 -6.66 -14.01
N ASN A 251 -6.43 -6.29 -14.09
CA ASN A 251 -7.34 -6.75 -15.14
C ASN A 251 -8.60 -5.86 -15.17
N LYS A 252 -9.32 -5.87 -16.31
CA LYS A 252 -10.60 -5.15 -16.48
C LYS A 252 -11.73 -6.15 -16.80
N PRO A 253 -12.93 -5.98 -16.22
CA PRO A 253 -13.38 -4.83 -15.41
C PRO A 253 -12.99 -4.89 -13.93
N ARG A 254 -12.25 -5.91 -13.48
CA ARG A 254 -11.85 -6.07 -12.07
C ARG A 254 -10.54 -6.86 -11.97
N SER A 255 -9.86 -6.75 -10.83
CA SER A 255 -8.62 -7.47 -10.55
C SER A 255 -8.80 -8.98 -10.75
N LEU A 256 -7.77 -9.65 -11.28
CA LEU A 256 -7.66 -11.10 -11.13
C LEU A 256 -7.25 -11.39 -9.69
N ILE A 257 -7.90 -12.36 -9.05
CA ILE A 257 -7.60 -12.73 -7.68
C ILE A 257 -7.43 -14.25 -7.55
N SER A 258 -6.47 -14.66 -6.74
CA SER A 258 -6.31 -16.02 -6.21
C SER A 258 -6.28 -15.91 -4.69
N GLU A 259 -7.24 -16.53 -4.00
CA GLU A 259 -7.40 -16.41 -2.55
C GLU A 259 -7.10 -17.74 -1.86
N ILE A 260 -6.23 -17.67 -0.85
CA ILE A 260 -5.96 -18.74 0.11
C ILE A 260 -6.51 -18.31 1.47
N VAL A 261 -7.30 -19.20 2.08
CA VAL A 261 -7.85 -19.01 3.43
C VAL A 261 -7.12 -19.92 4.41
N ILE A 262 -6.31 -19.34 5.28
CA ILE A 262 -5.48 -20.05 6.26
C ILE A 262 -6.34 -20.33 7.50
N LYS A 263 -6.81 -21.57 7.63
CA LYS A 263 -7.69 -22.04 8.72
C LYS A 263 -6.92 -22.78 9.81
N ALA A 264 -7.48 -22.81 11.02
CA ALA A 264 -6.99 -23.66 12.09
C ALA A 264 -7.09 -25.15 11.69
N GLY A 265 -5.97 -25.88 11.76
CA GLY A 265 -5.93 -27.31 11.44
C GLY A 265 -6.18 -27.65 9.96
N GLY A 266 -5.94 -26.69 9.05
CA GLY A 266 -6.20 -26.83 7.62
C GLY A 266 -5.20 -27.71 6.86
N GLU A 267 -5.65 -28.25 5.72
CA GLU A 267 -5.01 -29.27 4.84
C GLU A 267 -3.65 -28.88 4.23
N HIS A 268 -3.14 -27.66 4.46
CA HIS A 268 -1.97 -27.13 3.73
C HIS A 268 -0.63 -27.47 4.39
N THR A 269 -0.60 -27.71 5.71
CA THR A 269 0.52 -28.39 6.40
C THR A 269 -0.03 -29.12 7.65
N PRO A 270 0.49 -30.31 8.01
CA PRO A 270 0.08 -31.02 9.23
C PRO A 270 0.24 -30.23 10.53
N ASP A 271 1.10 -29.19 10.51
CA ASP A 271 1.53 -28.44 11.69
C ASP A 271 0.92 -27.03 11.78
N GLY A 272 0.09 -26.61 10.81
CA GLY A 272 -0.62 -25.32 10.84
C GLY A 272 0.24 -24.08 10.53
N PHE A 273 1.34 -24.28 9.79
CA PHE A 273 2.22 -23.23 9.30
C PHE A 273 1.99 -22.99 7.81
N PHE A 274 1.94 -21.71 7.40
CA PHE A 274 1.91 -21.32 6.00
C PHE A 274 3.01 -20.29 5.76
N LEU A 275 3.66 -20.39 4.60
CA LEU A 275 4.71 -19.47 4.17
C LEU A 275 4.29 -18.87 2.83
N HIS A 276 4.28 -17.55 2.74
CA HIS A 276 4.22 -16.84 1.47
C HIS A 276 5.53 -16.08 1.30
N SER A 277 6.33 -16.48 0.34
CA SER A 277 7.48 -15.70 -0.16
C SER A 277 7.12 -15.12 -1.53
N HIS A 278 7.83 -14.08 -1.97
CA HIS A 278 7.75 -13.49 -3.32
C HIS A 278 7.93 -14.55 -4.44
N ALA A 279 6.90 -15.35 -4.70
CA ALA A 279 6.84 -16.33 -5.77
C ALA A 279 5.39 -16.41 -6.25
N TRP A 280 5.17 -16.06 -7.51
CA TRP A 280 3.89 -16.17 -8.19
C TRP A 280 3.46 -17.65 -8.16
N THR A 281 2.32 -17.97 -7.56
CA THR A 281 1.79 -19.34 -7.65
C THR A 281 1.20 -19.56 -9.05
N THR A 282 2.04 -19.94 -10.01
CA THR A 282 1.50 -20.49 -11.26
C THR A 282 0.84 -21.83 -10.93
N ASN A 283 -0.39 -22.04 -11.39
CA ASN A 283 -1.20 -23.26 -11.19
C ASN A 283 -0.60 -24.56 -11.76
N ASN A 284 0.73 -24.65 -11.94
CA ASN A 284 1.43 -25.84 -12.42
C ASN A 284 2.60 -26.30 -11.52
N ASP A 285 2.98 -25.53 -10.50
CA ASP A 285 3.93 -26.03 -9.51
C ASP A 285 3.13 -26.59 -8.33
N SER A 286 3.04 -27.92 -8.31
CA SER A 286 2.68 -28.65 -7.09
C SER A 286 3.52 -28.12 -5.94
N ILE A 287 2.88 -27.47 -4.97
CA ILE A 287 3.44 -27.29 -3.64
C ILE A 287 3.73 -28.69 -3.13
N SER A 288 5.00 -29.09 -3.17
CA SER A 288 5.45 -30.37 -2.66
C SER A 288 5.88 -30.18 -1.21
N VAL A 289 4.96 -30.66 -0.36
CA VAL A 289 5.06 -31.11 1.05
C VAL A 289 5.14 -30.01 2.11
#